data_AF-M0ZQC6-F1
#
_entry.id   AF-M0ZQC6-F1
#
_cell.length_a   1.000
_cell.length_b   1.000
_cell.length_c   1.000
_cell.angle_alpha   90.00
_cell.angle_beta   90.00
_cell.angle_gamma   90.00
#
_symmetry.space_group_name_H-M   'P 1'
#
loop_
_entity.id
_entity.type
_entity.pdbx_description
1 polymer ?
#
loop_
_entity_poly.entity_id
_entity_poly.type
_entity_poly.pdbx_seq_one_letter_code
_entity_poly.pdbx_strand_id
1 'polypeptide(L)'
;MFRERVRRVIQPPAQENIDKLEKFVKEGNYYGAQQMYKSTSARYASAERYSDALNVLQSGACLQLDKAQITCGAELSLLFAETLAKSKVPYDEDTLDRVKKIFKKFPRLSVPQHLELADDDDLQKLSEAIAAAKTRVEGCSSFLKAAIKWSAEFGAHRYGSPELHDMLADYMYSESPEVDIGKVSFHFVRGKNPKKFASALVNFMGKCYPGEDDLAIVRAILMYLSMGNLRDANKLMDEVKMEVELKNLNFPSSELTQYVNYLLLTLQRDALPLFNMLRQTYKSSIDRESMFNELLDDIAEKFYGVRRRNPLEGIGDFFKMMGGD
;
A
#
# COMPACT_ATOMS: atom_id res chain seq x y z
N MET A 1 34.56 -20.57 -40.80
CA MET A 1 33.28 -19.92 -41.14
C MET A 1 32.79 -19.15 -39.93
N PHE A 2 32.97 -17.83 -39.92
CA PHE A 2 32.40 -16.94 -38.90
C PHE A 2 30.88 -16.90 -39.10
N ARG A 3 30.11 -17.33 -38.10
CA ARG A 3 28.65 -17.13 -38.09
C ARG A 3 28.37 -15.63 -38.06
N GLU A 4 27.69 -15.14 -39.08
CA GLU A 4 27.18 -13.77 -39.17
C GLU A 4 26.41 -13.43 -37.88
N ARG A 5 26.80 -12.31 -37.26
CA ARG A 5 25.98 -11.67 -36.22
C ARG A 5 24.62 -11.37 -36.85
N VAL A 6 23.58 -12.01 -36.31
CA VAL A 6 22.17 -11.74 -36.59
C VAL A 6 21.97 -10.23 -36.73
N ARG A 7 21.57 -9.78 -37.92
CA ARG A 7 21.18 -8.38 -38.17
C ARG A 7 20.18 -7.99 -37.09
N ARG A 8 20.56 -7.08 -36.18
CA ARG A 8 19.62 -6.41 -35.27
C ARG A 8 18.65 -5.66 -36.19
N VAL A 9 17.46 -6.23 -36.43
CA VAL A 9 16.38 -5.53 -37.11
C VAL A 9 16.16 -4.24 -36.34
N ILE A 10 16.44 -3.10 -36.97
CA ILE A 10 16.25 -1.79 -36.36
C ILE A 10 14.75 -1.66 -36.10
N GLN A 11 14.37 -1.78 -34.83
CA GLN A 11 12.98 -1.65 -34.41
C GLN A 11 12.52 -0.21 -34.69
N PRO A 12 11.29 -0.01 -35.19
CA PRO A 12 10.76 1.31 -35.46
C PRO A 12 10.70 2.19 -34.19
N PRO A 13 10.40 3.49 -34.30
CA PRO A 13 10.13 4.33 -33.13
C PRO A 13 8.99 3.78 -32.29
N ALA A 14 8.99 4.02 -30.97
CA ALA A 14 7.90 3.59 -30.10
C ALA A 14 6.52 4.05 -30.61
N GLN A 15 6.44 5.29 -31.11
CA GLN A 15 5.18 5.89 -31.55
C GLN A 15 4.49 5.09 -32.67
N GLU A 16 5.23 4.62 -33.67
CA GLU A 16 4.64 3.86 -34.77
C GLU A 16 4.04 2.52 -34.30
N ASN A 17 4.72 1.85 -33.37
CA ASN A 17 4.20 0.63 -32.76
C ASN A 17 3.01 0.92 -31.85
N ILE A 18 3.04 2.02 -31.09
CA ILE A 18 1.90 2.47 -30.27
C ILE A 18 0.69 2.67 -31.17
N ASP A 19 0.79 3.46 -32.24
CA ASP A 19 -0.34 3.78 -33.13
C ASP A 19 -0.98 2.51 -33.73
N LYS A 20 -0.16 1.50 -34.06
CA LYS A 20 -0.64 0.19 -34.52
C LYS A 20 -1.37 -0.56 -33.41
N LEU A 21 -0.78 -0.65 -32.22
CA LEU A 21 -1.36 -1.36 -31.08
C LEU A 21 -2.67 -0.71 -30.59
N GLU A 22 -2.75 0.62 -30.62
CA GLU A 22 -3.98 1.34 -30.26
C GLU A 22 -5.15 1.00 -31.20
N LYS A 23 -4.89 0.77 -32.50
CA LYS A 23 -5.92 0.32 -33.44
C LYS A 23 -6.47 -1.05 -33.05
N PHE A 24 -5.60 -2.01 -32.72
CA PHE A 24 -6.03 -3.35 -32.28
C PHE A 24 -6.87 -3.32 -31.01
N VAL A 25 -6.57 -2.42 -30.07
CA VAL A 25 -7.42 -2.22 -28.87
C VAL A 25 -8.79 -1.67 -29.26
N LYS A 26 -8.84 -0.72 -30.22
CA LYS A 26 -10.10 -0.14 -30.72
C LYS A 26 -10.97 -1.16 -31.48
N GLU A 27 -10.35 -2.18 -32.07
CA GLU A 27 -11.02 -3.30 -32.72
C GLU A 27 -11.61 -4.32 -31.71
N GLY A 28 -11.43 -4.12 -30.40
CA GLY A 28 -12.03 -4.94 -29.34
C GLY A 28 -11.22 -6.18 -28.95
N ASN A 29 -10.06 -6.43 -29.59
CA ASN A 29 -9.17 -7.53 -29.22
C ASN A 29 -8.23 -7.13 -28.07
N TYR A 30 -8.80 -6.95 -26.88
CA TYR A 30 -8.08 -6.43 -25.72
C TYR A 30 -6.94 -7.34 -25.24
N TYR A 31 -7.21 -8.64 -25.10
CA TYR A 31 -6.19 -9.60 -24.65
C TYR A 31 -5.07 -9.76 -25.68
N GLY A 32 -5.41 -9.90 -26.96
CA GLY A 32 -4.41 -9.97 -28.03
C GLY A 32 -3.54 -8.72 -28.07
N ALA A 33 -4.16 -7.54 -27.96
CA ALA A 33 -3.43 -6.27 -27.88
C ALA A 33 -2.50 -6.22 -26.66
N GLN A 34 -2.95 -6.67 -25.48
CA GLN A 34 -2.13 -6.75 -24.28
C GLN A 34 -0.88 -7.61 -24.50
N GLN A 35 -1.01 -8.80 -25.10
CA GLN A 35 0.14 -9.65 -25.41
C GLN A 35 1.10 -8.98 -26.40
N MET A 36 0.58 -8.24 -27.38
CA MET A 36 1.41 -7.48 -28.31
C MET A 36 2.14 -6.31 -27.64
N TYR A 37 1.52 -5.60 -26.68
CA TYR A 37 2.18 -4.60 -25.85
C TYR A 37 3.34 -5.22 -25.04
N LYS A 38 3.10 -6.36 -24.37
CA LYS A 38 4.12 -7.10 -23.58
C LYS A 38 5.28 -7.56 -24.46
N SER A 39 5.00 -8.16 -25.60
CA SER A 39 6.02 -8.63 -26.55
C SER A 39 6.84 -7.46 -27.12
N THR A 40 6.18 -6.35 -27.47
CA THR A 40 6.86 -5.17 -28.03
C THR A 40 7.74 -4.47 -27.01
N SER A 41 7.26 -4.28 -25.77
CA SER A 41 8.07 -3.69 -24.71
C SER A 41 9.27 -4.58 -24.34
N ALA A 42 9.09 -5.91 -24.30
CA ALA A 42 10.18 -6.85 -24.05
C ALA A 42 11.27 -6.79 -25.13
N ARG A 43 10.88 -6.63 -26.42
CA ARG A 43 11.83 -6.43 -27.52
C ARG A 43 12.62 -5.13 -27.36
N TYR A 44 11.97 -4.02 -27.01
CA TYR A 44 12.67 -2.75 -26.75
C TYR A 44 13.61 -2.85 -25.54
N ALA A 45 13.15 -3.44 -24.43
CA ALA A 45 13.97 -3.65 -23.24
C ALA A 45 15.19 -4.56 -23.51
N SER A 46 15.05 -5.58 -24.35
CA SER A 46 16.16 -6.46 -24.74
C SER A 46 17.19 -5.76 -25.65
N ALA A 47 16.76 -4.68 -26.31
CA ALA A 47 17.61 -3.78 -27.09
C ALA A 47 18.13 -2.58 -26.26
N GLU A 48 17.97 -2.60 -24.93
CA GLU A 48 18.35 -1.53 -24.00
C GLU A 48 17.64 -0.18 -24.27
N ARG A 49 16.57 -0.20 -25.07
CA ARG A 49 15.71 0.96 -25.38
C ARG A 49 14.61 1.08 -24.33
N TYR A 50 14.98 1.30 -23.08
CA TYR A 50 14.02 1.32 -21.96
C TYR A 50 13.02 2.47 -22.03
N SER A 51 13.41 3.64 -22.54
CA SER A 51 12.48 4.76 -22.74
C SER A 51 11.31 4.38 -23.67
N ASP A 52 11.62 3.72 -24.79
CA ASP A 52 10.62 3.21 -25.73
C ASP A 52 9.73 2.13 -25.10
N ALA A 53 10.33 1.20 -24.35
CA ALA A 53 9.59 0.17 -23.63
C ALA A 53 8.58 0.77 -22.64
N LEU A 54 9.01 1.77 -21.87
CA LEU A 54 8.17 2.47 -20.90
C LEU A 54 7.05 3.27 -21.59
N ASN A 55 7.32 3.89 -22.75
CA ASN A 55 6.30 4.61 -23.52
C ASN A 55 5.20 3.66 -24.04
N VAL A 56 5.61 2.51 -24.59
CA VAL A 56 4.68 1.46 -25.05
C VAL A 56 3.84 0.93 -23.88
N LEU A 57 4.47 0.63 -22.75
CA LEU A 57 3.77 0.11 -21.57
C LEU A 57 2.79 1.12 -20.98
N GLN A 58 3.19 2.40 -20.85
CA GLN A 58 2.31 3.44 -20.36
C GLN A 58 1.10 3.66 -21.27
N SER A 59 1.30 3.73 -22.59
CA SER A 59 0.20 3.87 -23.55
C SER A 59 -0.78 2.68 -23.43
N GLY A 60 -0.26 1.45 -23.47
CA GLY A 60 -1.09 0.25 -23.35
C GLY A 60 -1.83 0.16 -22.02
N ALA A 61 -1.18 0.46 -20.89
CA ALA A 61 -1.80 0.48 -19.58
C ALA A 61 -2.95 1.49 -19.51
N CYS A 62 -2.71 2.74 -19.91
CA CYS A 62 -3.73 3.78 -19.91
C CYS A 62 -4.92 3.42 -20.81
N LEU A 63 -4.65 2.94 -22.03
CA LEU A 63 -5.71 2.64 -23.00
C LEU A 63 -6.58 1.46 -22.57
N GLN A 64 -5.98 0.40 -22.03
CA GLN A 64 -6.73 -0.76 -21.53
C GLN A 64 -7.60 -0.39 -20.31
N LEU A 65 -7.05 0.38 -19.37
CA LEU A 65 -7.80 0.87 -18.22
C LEU A 65 -8.95 1.80 -18.64
N ASP A 66 -8.74 2.69 -19.62
CA ASP A 66 -9.80 3.54 -20.20
C ASP A 66 -10.93 2.74 -20.87
N LYS A 67 -10.64 1.51 -21.32
CA LYS A 67 -11.63 0.57 -21.88
C LYS A 67 -12.21 -0.40 -20.85
N ALA A 68 -12.04 -0.10 -19.56
CA ALA A 68 -12.45 -0.93 -18.43
C ALA A 68 -11.85 -2.36 -18.44
N GLN A 69 -10.75 -2.57 -19.18
CA GLN A 69 -10.03 -3.84 -19.21
C GLN A 69 -9.02 -3.88 -18.05
N ILE A 70 -9.56 -4.06 -16.84
CA ILE A 70 -8.80 -3.92 -15.59
C ILE A 70 -7.62 -4.86 -15.51
N THR A 71 -7.82 -6.14 -15.78
CA THR A 71 -6.77 -7.17 -15.72
C THR A 71 -5.65 -6.87 -16.72
N CYS A 72 -6.03 -6.56 -17.96
CA CYS A 72 -5.08 -6.22 -19.01
C CYS A 72 -4.27 -4.96 -18.68
N GLY A 73 -4.95 -3.91 -18.24
CA GLY A 73 -4.34 -2.63 -17.87
C GLY A 73 -3.46 -2.72 -16.63
N ALA A 74 -3.89 -3.47 -15.61
CA ALA A 74 -3.14 -3.67 -14.38
C ALA A 74 -1.84 -4.45 -14.62
N GLU A 75 -1.86 -5.51 -15.42
CA GLU A 75 -0.65 -6.25 -15.79
C GLU A 75 0.36 -5.36 -16.53
N LEU A 76 -0.09 -4.52 -17.48
CA LEU A 76 0.79 -3.59 -18.18
C LEU A 76 1.33 -2.50 -17.25
N SER A 77 0.53 -2.05 -16.28
CA SER A 77 0.94 -1.10 -15.24
C SER A 77 2.01 -1.69 -14.33
N LEU A 78 1.83 -2.94 -13.87
CA LEU A 78 2.82 -3.66 -13.09
C LEU A 78 4.13 -3.81 -13.88
N LEU A 79 4.06 -4.26 -15.14
CA LEU A 79 5.23 -4.39 -15.99
C LEU A 79 5.94 -3.05 -16.25
N PHE A 80 5.19 -1.94 -16.31
CA PHE A 80 5.77 -0.59 -16.36
C PHE A 80 6.62 -0.30 -15.11
N ALA A 81 6.07 -0.54 -13.91
CA ALA A 81 6.80 -0.32 -12.65
C ALA A 81 8.03 -1.24 -12.52
N GLU A 82 7.91 -2.51 -12.91
CA GLU A 82 9.05 -3.45 -12.94
C GLU A 82 10.11 -3.01 -13.95
N THR A 83 9.70 -2.45 -15.10
CA THR A 83 10.63 -1.93 -16.11
C THR A 83 11.37 -0.71 -15.59
N LEU A 84 10.74 0.17 -14.80
CA LEU A 84 11.42 1.29 -14.12
C LEU A 84 12.56 0.77 -13.23
N ALA A 85 12.28 -0.24 -12.38
CA ALA A 85 13.30 -0.86 -11.53
C ALA A 85 14.40 -1.55 -12.34
N LYS A 86 14.03 -2.36 -13.34
CA LYS A 86 14.98 -3.07 -14.19
C LYS A 86 15.92 -2.13 -14.95
N SER A 87 15.40 -1.01 -15.43
CA SER A 87 16.16 0.00 -16.15
C SER A 87 16.88 1.01 -15.24
N LYS A 88 16.74 0.85 -13.91
CA LYS A 88 17.36 1.72 -12.89
C LYS A 88 17.05 3.20 -13.11
N VAL A 89 15.85 3.49 -13.57
CA VAL A 89 15.40 4.87 -13.79
C VAL A 89 15.36 5.58 -12.44
N PRO A 90 16.02 6.74 -12.27
CA PRO A 90 15.96 7.50 -11.04
C PRO A 90 14.53 7.91 -10.68
N TYR A 91 14.24 7.97 -9.38
CA TYR A 91 13.00 8.57 -8.89
C TYR A 91 13.11 10.11 -8.94
N ASP A 92 12.20 10.73 -9.69
CA ASP A 92 12.03 12.18 -9.83
C ASP A 92 10.55 12.52 -10.09
N GLU A 93 10.22 13.82 -10.19
CA GLU A 93 8.84 14.26 -10.43
C GLU A 93 8.30 13.78 -11.79
N ASP A 94 9.12 13.75 -12.84
CA ASP A 94 8.69 13.34 -14.19
C ASP A 94 8.30 11.86 -14.21
N THR A 95 9.13 11.00 -13.62
CA THR A 95 8.90 9.55 -13.54
C THR A 95 7.74 9.23 -12.59
N LEU A 96 7.63 9.95 -11.47
CA LEU A 96 6.47 9.88 -10.60
C LEU A 96 5.18 10.29 -11.32
N ASP A 97 5.21 11.36 -12.12
CA ASP A 97 4.04 11.81 -12.88
C ASP A 97 3.58 10.78 -13.92
N ARG A 98 4.50 9.98 -14.47
CA ARG A 98 4.14 8.84 -15.32
C ARG A 98 3.39 7.76 -14.54
N VAL A 99 3.80 7.45 -13.32
CA VAL A 99 3.09 6.52 -12.42
C VAL A 99 1.71 7.08 -12.04
N LYS A 100 1.64 8.37 -11.66
CA LYS A 100 0.37 9.06 -11.37
C LYS A 100 -0.58 9.03 -12.57
N LYS A 101 -0.08 9.21 -13.79
CA LYS A 101 -0.88 9.17 -15.02
C LYS A 101 -1.55 7.82 -15.22
N ILE A 102 -0.83 6.72 -15.00
CA ILE A 102 -1.39 5.37 -15.07
C ILE A 102 -2.39 5.15 -13.92
N PHE A 103 -2.02 5.51 -12.69
CA PHE A 103 -2.89 5.39 -11.51
C PHE A 103 -4.24 6.08 -11.70
N LYS A 104 -4.25 7.31 -12.25
CA LYS A 104 -5.48 8.06 -12.54
C LYS A 104 -6.46 7.34 -13.48
N LYS A 105 -5.99 6.35 -14.24
CA LYS A 105 -6.83 5.54 -15.13
C LYS A 105 -7.46 4.32 -14.44
N PHE A 106 -6.98 3.92 -13.27
CA PHE A 106 -7.64 2.87 -12.51
C PHE A 106 -9.05 3.32 -12.09
N PRO A 107 -10.11 2.57 -12.47
CA PRO A 107 -11.46 2.97 -12.15
C PRO A 107 -11.72 3.02 -10.65
N ARG A 108 -12.58 3.95 -10.25
CA ARG A 108 -13.12 4.06 -8.90
C ARG A 108 -14.62 3.81 -8.97
N LEU A 109 -15.02 2.59 -8.63
CA LEU A 109 -16.39 2.11 -8.78
C LEU A 109 -16.94 1.75 -7.40
N SER A 110 -18.13 2.26 -7.08
CA SER A 110 -18.81 1.95 -5.83
C SER A 110 -19.03 0.44 -5.70
N VAL A 111 -18.56 -0.15 -4.60
CA VAL A 111 -18.88 -1.54 -4.25
C VAL A 111 -20.27 -1.56 -3.61
N PRO A 112 -21.19 -2.45 -4.05
CA PRO A 112 -22.46 -2.64 -3.36
C PRO A 112 -22.27 -3.15 -1.92
N GLN A 113 -23.06 -2.65 -0.96
CA GLN A 113 -22.82 -2.86 0.49
C GLN A 113 -23.92 -3.66 1.23
N HIS A 114 -25.05 -4.00 0.61
CA HIS A 114 -26.18 -4.63 1.32
C HIS A 114 -26.72 -5.90 0.66
N LEU A 115 -27.09 -6.85 1.54
CA LEU A 115 -27.50 -8.23 1.27
C LEU A 115 -28.94 -8.53 1.70
N GLU A 116 -29.66 -7.59 2.31
CA GLU A 116 -30.78 -7.96 3.16
C GLU A 116 -32.09 -8.33 2.44
N LEU A 117 -32.20 -8.15 1.11
CA LEU A 117 -33.45 -8.40 0.37
C LEU A 117 -33.28 -8.92 -1.08
N ALA A 118 -32.12 -9.48 -1.44
CA ALA A 118 -31.83 -9.91 -2.81
C ALA A 118 -32.37 -11.32 -3.11
N ASP A 119 -32.97 -11.52 -4.30
CA ASP A 119 -33.23 -12.85 -4.83
C ASP A 119 -31.92 -13.56 -5.26
N ASP A 120 -32.00 -14.84 -5.66
CA ASP A 120 -30.81 -15.63 -6.04
C ASP A 120 -30.02 -15.01 -7.21
N ASP A 121 -30.71 -14.35 -8.16
CA ASP A 121 -30.08 -13.66 -9.29
C ASP A 121 -29.32 -12.41 -8.84
N ASP A 122 -29.83 -11.69 -7.85
CA ASP A 122 -29.18 -10.50 -7.27
C ASP A 122 -27.98 -10.88 -6.38
N LEU A 123 -28.04 -12.03 -5.70
CA LEU A 123 -26.88 -12.59 -4.98
C LEU A 123 -25.73 -12.94 -5.94
N GLN A 124 -26.04 -13.52 -7.10
CA GLN A 124 -25.03 -13.85 -8.11
C GLN A 124 -24.36 -12.59 -8.68
N LYS A 125 -25.15 -11.57 -9.07
CA LYS A 125 -24.62 -10.28 -9.55
C LYS A 125 -23.75 -9.58 -8.50
N LEU A 126 -24.15 -9.65 -7.23
CA LEU A 126 -23.39 -9.07 -6.11
C LEU A 126 -22.04 -9.78 -5.95
N SER A 127 -22.02 -11.11 -5.99
CA SER A 127 -20.80 -11.91 -5.92
C SER A 127 -19.83 -11.54 -7.05
N GLU A 128 -20.34 -11.39 -8.28
CA GLU A 128 -19.55 -10.96 -9.44
C GLU A 128 -19.00 -9.53 -9.27
N ALA A 129 -19.81 -8.60 -8.76
CA ALA A 129 -19.38 -7.23 -8.48
C ALA A 129 -18.28 -7.17 -7.41
N ILE A 130 -18.40 -7.98 -6.35
CA ILE A 130 -17.37 -8.10 -5.31
C ILE A 130 -16.09 -8.69 -5.90
N ALA A 131 -16.18 -9.76 -6.70
CA ALA A 131 -15.02 -10.38 -7.35
C ALA A 131 -14.30 -9.40 -8.30
N ALA A 132 -15.07 -8.61 -9.06
CA ALA A 132 -14.54 -7.56 -9.92
C ALA A 132 -13.86 -6.44 -9.12
N ALA A 133 -14.42 -6.05 -7.97
CA ALA A 133 -13.79 -5.09 -7.06
C ALA A 133 -12.48 -5.62 -6.47
N LYS A 134 -12.46 -6.87 -5.98
CA LYS A 134 -11.24 -7.54 -5.47
C LYS A 134 -10.15 -7.58 -6.54
N THR A 135 -10.50 -7.97 -7.76
CA THR A 135 -9.57 -8.01 -8.91
C THR A 135 -8.98 -6.64 -9.22
N ARG A 136 -9.82 -5.59 -9.19
CA ARG A 136 -9.40 -4.21 -9.44
C ARG A 136 -8.44 -3.69 -8.37
N VAL A 137 -8.77 -3.90 -7.09
CA VAL A 137 -7.92 -3.51 -5.97
C VAL A 137 -6.59 -4.23 -6.01
N GLU A 138 -6.59 -5.54 -6.28
CA GLU A 138 -5.36 -6.33 -6.34
C GLU A 138 -4.45 -5.85 -7.48
N GLY A 139 -5.01 -5.62 -8.68
CA GLY A 139 -4.26 -5.11 -9.83
C GLY A 139 -3.61 -3.74 -9.56
N CYS A 140 -4.35 -2.80 -8.99
CA CYS A 140 -3.83 -1.48 -8.61
C CYS A 140 -2.78 -1.59 -7.50
N SER A 141 -3.04 -2.43 -6.50
CA SER A 141 -2.15 -2.64 -5.36
C SER A 141 -0.81 -3.23 -5.78
N SER A 142 -0.83 -4.25 -6.64
CA SER A 142 0.38 -4.86 -7.19
C SER A 142 1.22 -3.84 -7.97
N PHE A 143 0.57 -3.04 -8.83
CA PHE A 143 1.24 -1.95 -9.55
C PHE A 143 1.90 -0.93 -8.61
N LEU A 144 1.15 -0.38 -7.64
CA LEU A 144 1.69 0.64 -6.74
C LEU A 144 2.73 0.08 -5.77
N LYS A 145 2.60 -1.18 -5.31
CA LYS A 145 3.64 -1.85 -4.50
C LYS A 145 4.95 -1.98 -5.28
N ALA A 146 4.89 -2.34 -6.56
CA ALA A 146 6.07 -2.39 -7.42
C ALA A 146 6.68 -0.98 -7.62
N ALA A 147 5.84 0.05 -7.81
CA ALA A 147 6.30 1.43 -7.92
C ALA A 147 6.94 1.95 -6.60
N ILE A 148 6.36 1.61 -5.45
CA ILE A 148 6.92 1.93 -4.13
C ILE A 148 8.31 1.29 -3.98
N LYS A 149 8.44 0.00 -4.32
CA LYS A 149 9.72 -0.71 -4.29
C LYS A 149 10.76 -0.05 -5.21
N TRP A 150 10.38 0.24 -6.46
CA TRP A 150 11.24 0.98 -7.39
C TRP A 150 11.69 2.32 -6.80
N SER A 151 10.76 3.11 -6.26
CA SER A 151 11.11 4.42 -5.69
C SER A 151 12.09 4.31 -4.50
N ALA A 152 11.95 3.28 -3.66
CA ALA A 152 12.85 3.03 -2.54
C ALA A 152 14.28 2.69 -3.00
N GLU A 153 14.39 1.95 -4.11
CA GLU A 153 15.68 1.51 -4.66
C GLU A 153 16.42 2.62 -5.44
N PHE A 154 15.69 3.54 -6.06
CA PHE A 154 16.25 4.45 -7.07
C PHE A 154 16.08 5.96 -6.81
N GLY A 155 15.84 6.39 -5.57
CA GLY A 155 16.05 7.80 -5.21
C GLY A 155 15.02 8.45 -4.28
N ALA A 156 13.98 7.73 -3.85
CA ALA A 156 13.07 8.22 -2.81
C ALA A 156 13.60 7.89 -1.40
N HIS A 157 12.71 7.87 -0.41
CA HIS A 157 13.01 7.43 0.95
C HIS A 157 13.23 5.91 1.00
N ARG A 158 13.92 5.39 2.05
CA ARG A 158 14.21 3.94 2.20
C ARG A 158 12.99 3.02 2.22
N TYR A 159 11.81 3.59 2.44
CA TYR A 159 10.53 2.88 2.44
C TYR A 159 9.69 3.14 1.16
N GLY A 160 10.24 3.89 0.21
CA GLY A 160 9.55 4.35 -0.99
C GLY A 160 8.95 5.74 -0.86
N SER A 161 8.36 6.23 -1.94
CA SER A 161 7.72 7.54 -2.02
C SER A 161 6.49 7.64 -1.10
N PRO A 162 6.44 8.66 -0.21
CA PRO A 162 5.24 8.94 0.59
C PRO A 162 3.98 9.21 -0.25
N GLU A 163 4.14 9.84 -1.42
CA GLU A 163 3.04 10.09 -2.36
C GLU A 163 2.42 8.78 -2.88
N LEU A 164 3.26 7.82 -3.26
CA LEU A 164 2.79 6.50 -3.72
C LEU A 164 2.12 5.73 -2.58
N HIS A 165 2.61 5.87 -1.36
CA HIS A 165 1.97 5.33 -0.16
C HIS A 165 0.57 5.93 0.08
N ASP A 166 0.42 7.26 0.02
CA ASP A 166 -0.89 7.92 0.15
C ASP A 166 -1.86 7.48 -0.96
N MET A 167 -1.37 7.35 -2.20
CA MET A 167 -2.18 6.87 -3.34
C MET A 167 -2.70 5.45 -3.12
N LEU A 168 -1.82 4.54 -2.66
CA LEU A 168 -2.18 3.15 -2.42
C LEU A 168 -3.15 3.01 -1.25
N ALA A 169 -2.86 3.68 -0.13
CA ALA A 169 -3.71 3.65 1.06
C ALA A 169 -5.13 4.13 0.75
N ASP A 170 -5.25 5.26 0.03
CA ASP A 170 -6.53 5.81 -0.40
C ASP A 170 -7.31 4.85 -1.30
N TYR A 171 -6.62 4.28 -2.31
CA TYR A 171 -7.27 3.38 -3.25
C TYR A 171 -7.75 2.09 -2.56
N MET A 172 -6.91 1.51 -1.69
CA MET A 172 -7.31 0.35 -0.89
C MET A 172 -8.49 0.66 0.02
N TYR A 173 -8.52 1.85 0.62
CA TYR A 173 -9.63 2.24 1.50
C TYR A 173 -10.94 2.46 0.72
N SER A 174 -10.89 3.15 -0.42
CA SER A 174 -12.12 3.52 -1.15
C SER A 174 -12.68 2.40 -2.02
N GLU A 175 -11.83 1.52 -2.55
CA GLU A 175 -12.23 0.54 -3.56
C GLU A 175 -12.33 -0.89 -3.05
N SER A 176 -11.85 -1.18 -1.84
CA SER A 176 -11.95 -2.54 -1.29
C SER A 176 -13.39 -2.86 -0.89
N PRO A 177 -13.93 -4.01 -1.31
CA PRO A 177 -15.24 -4.45 -0.84
C PRO A 177 -15.25 -4.73 0.66
N GLU A 178 -14.14 -5.25 1.18
CA GLU A 178 -13.90 -5.48 2.60
C GLU A 178 -12.59 -4.77 2.95
N VAL A 179 -12.67 -3.71 3.76
CA VAL A 179 -11.52 -2.86 4.08
C VAL A 179 -10.69 -3.50 5.19
N ASP A 180 -9.47 -3.92 4.86
CA ASP A 180 -8.44 -4.26 5.84
C ASP A 180 -7.75 -2.97 6.32
N ILE A 181 -8.29 -2.39 7.40
CA ILE A 181 -7.79 -1.12 7.93
C ILE A 181 -6.33 -1.21 8.41
N GLY A 182 -5.85 -2.40 8.79
CA GLY A 182 -4.46 -2.63 9.16
C GLY A 182 -3.52 -2.43 7.98
N LYS A 183 -3.82 -3.03 6.84
CA LYS A 183 -3.05 -2.84 5.59
C LYS A 183 -3.16 -1.40 5.05
N VAL A 184 -4.33 -0.79 5.15
CA VAL A 184 -4.52 0.63 4.79
C VAL A 184 -3.65 1.53 5.68
N SER A 185 -3.68 1.30 7.00
CA SER A 185 -2.85 2.03 7.97
C SER A 185 -1.37 1.87 7.69
N PHE A 186 -0.91 0.67 7.31
CA PHE A 186 0.48 0.43 6.91
C PHE A 186 0.99 1.38 5.83
N HIS A 187 0.15 1.70 4.84
CA HIS A 187 0.53 2.64 3.80
C HIS A 187 0.38 4.09 4.26
N PHE A 188 -0.71 4.47 4.93
CA PHE A 188 -0.89 5.85 5.39
C PHE A 188 0.21 6.33 6.35
N VAL A 189 0.72 5.49 7.27
CA VAL A 189 1.80 5.90 8.20
C VAL A 189 3.14 6.15 7.51
N ARG A 190 3.29 5.70 6.26
CA ARG A 190 4.44 5.96 5.39
C ARG A 190 4.15 7.05 4.35
N GLY A 191 2.93 7.55 4.33
CA GLY A 191 2.49 8.65 3.49
C GLY A 191 2.79 10.01 4.12
N LYS A 192 2.20 11.08 3.55
CA LYS A 192 2.38 12.45 4.02
C LYS A 192 1.06 13.17 4.32
N ASN A 193 -0.07 12.45 4.31
CA ASN A 193 -1.40 13.02 4.48
C ASN A 193 -2.15 12.50 5.73
N PRO A 194 -1.77 12.95 6.95
CA PRO A 194 -2.42 12.52 8.19
C PRO A 194 -3.90 12.90 8.27
N LYS A 195 -4.31 14.02 7.66
CA LYS A 195 -5.72 14.43 7.61
C LYS A 195 -6.58 13.42 6.84
N LYS A 196 -6.09 12.95 5.69
CA LYS A 196 -6.78 11.92 4.90
C LYS A 196 -6.82 10.59 5.65
N PHE A 197 -5.75 10.25 6.36
CA PHE A 197 -5.73 9.06 7.20
C PHE A 197 -6.74 9.15 8.35
N ALA A 198 -6.80 10.29 9.05
CA ALA A 198 -7.80 10.53 10.09
C ALA A 198 -9.23 10.38 9.55
N SER A 199 -9.53 10.99 8.40
CA SER A 199 -10.85 10.85 7.79
C SER A 199 -11.17 9.39 7.42
N ALA A 200 -10.19 8.62 6.93
CA ALA A 200 -10.36 7.19 6.66
C ALA A 200 -10.64 6.38 7.95
N LEU A 201 -9.90 6.64 9.04
CA LEU A 201 -10.15 6.01 10.35
C LEU A 201 -11.55 6.32 10.88
N VAL A 202 -11.95 7.60 10.88
CA VAL A 202 -13.27 8.02 11.38
C VAL A 202 -14.40 7.46 10.53
N ASN A 203 -14.24 7.42 9.20
CA ASN A 203 -15.22 6.78 8.32
C ASN A 203 -15.28 5.25 8.51
N PHE A 204 -14.18 4.63 8.95
CA PHE A 204 -14.13 3.20 9.24
C PHE A 204 -14.80 2.85 10.58
N MET A 205 -14.89 3.77 11.54
CA MET A 205 -15.56 3.54 12.83
C MET A 205 -17.02 3.10 12.66
N GLY A 206 -17.74 3.64 11.68
CA GLY A 206 -19.11 3.21 11.38
C GLY A 206 -19.24 1.83 10.74
N LYS A 207 -18.12 1.18 10.41
CA LYS A 207 -18.05 -0.12 9.71
C LYS A 207 -17.49 -1.24 10.58
N CYS A 208 -16.88 -0.92 11.73
CA CYS A 208 -16.32 -1.93 12.62
C CYS A 208 -17.38 -2.47 13.60
N TYR A 209 -17.08 -3.60 14.24
CA TYR A 209 -17.93 -4.10 15.31
C TYR A 209 -17.92 -3.11 16.49
N PRO A 210 -19.03 -3.01 17.26
CA PRO A 210 -19.07 -2.16 18.44
C PRO A 210 -17.93 -2.45 19.41
N GLY A 211 -17.14 -1.41 19.73
CA GLY A 211 -15.98 -1.50 20.63
C GLY A 211 -14.66 -1.82 19.93
N GLU A 212 -14.60 -1.99 18.60
CA GLU A 212 -13.35 -2.13 17.83
C GLU A 212 -12.86 -0.83 17.17
N ASP A 213 -13.64 0.24 17.33
CA ASP A 213 -13.34 1.58 16.81
C ASP A 213 -12.07 2.17 17.44
N ASP A 214 -11.83 1.89 18.72
CA ASP A 214 -10.60 2.28 19.41
C ASP A 214 -9.36 1.56 18.85
N LEU A 215 -9.47 0.27 18.48
CA LEU A 215 -8.36 -0.52 17.95
C LEU A 215 -7.79 0.10 16.66
N ALA A 216 -8.65 0.57 15.75
CA ALA A 216 -8.18 1.17 14.49
C ALA A 216 -7.35 2.43 14.71
N ILE A 217 -7.80 3.32 15.61
CA ILE A 217 -7.10 4.56 15.95
C ILE A 217 -5.79 4.26 16.68
N VAL A 218 -5.84 3.38 17.68
CA VAL A 218 -4.68 3.00 18.50
C VAL A 218 -3.62 2.33 17.64
N ARG A 219 -4.01 1.40 16.77
CA ARG A 219 -3.10 0.76 15.80
C ARG A 219 -2.37 1.80 14.96
N ALA A 220 -3.10 2.74 14.38
CA ALA A 220 -2.52 3.79 13.55
C ALA A 220 -1.48 4.64 14.31
N ILE A 221 -1.77 4.99 15.56
CA ILE A 221 -0.85 5.77 16.41
C ILE A 221 0.39 4.95 16.77
N LEU A 222 0.21 3.71 17.24
CA LEU A 222 1.32 2.82 17.57
C LEU A 222 2.21 2.54 16.35
N MET A 223 1.64 2.45 15.14
CA MET A 223 2.40 2.30 13.90
C MET A 223 3.28 3.53 13.61
N TYR A 224 2.79 4.76 13.76
CA TYR A 224 3.66 5.94 13.65
C TYR A 224 4.77 5.94 14.70
N LEU A 225 4.43 5.60 15.95
CA LEU A 225 5.38 5.57 17.05
C LEU A 225 6.46 4.48 16.85
N SER A 226 6.11 3.28 16.37
CA SER A 226 7.10 2.23 16.06
C SER A 226 8.12 2.66 14.99
N MET A 227 7.78 3.63 14.15
CA MET A 227 8.68 4.24 13.17
C MET A 227 9.52 5.40 13.74
N GLY A 228 9.37 5.71 15.04
CA GLY A 228 9.99 6.85 15.69
C GLY A 228 9.33 8.20 15.37
N ASN A 229 8.14 8.20 14.77
CA ASN A 229 7.48 9.42 14.30
C ASN A 229 6.45 9.95 15.31
N LEU A 230 6.95 10.50 16.43
CA LEU A 230 6.08 11.09 17.46
C LEU A 230 5.30 12.31 16.96
N ARG A 231 5.88 13.09 16.05
CA ARG A 231 5.25 14.30 15.50
C ARG A 231 3.96 13.96 14.77
N ASP A 232 4.02 13.03 13.81
CA ASP A 232 2.84 12.69 13.02
C ASP A 232 1.86 11.80 13.79
N ALA A 233 2.32 11.05 14.79
CA ALA A 233 1.44 10.35 15.74
C ALA A 233 0.54 11.34 16.51
N ASN A 234 1.11 12.42 17.06
CA ASN A 234 0.32 13.47 17.72
C ASN A 234 -0.59 14.18 16.74
N LYS A 235 -0.08 14.56 15.56
CA LYS A 235 -0.89 15.20 14.52
C LYS A 235 -2.08 14.33 14.09
N LEU A 236 -1.88 13.01 13.92
CA LEU A 236 -2.98 12.10 13.61
C LEU A 236 -4.03 12.10 14.71
N MET A 237 -3.63 12.05 15.99
CA MET A 237 -4.57 12.10 17.11
C MET A 237 -5.41 13.38 17.10
N ASP A 238 -4.79 14.54 16.83
CA ASP A 238 -5.49 15.82 16.73
C ASP A 238 -6.47 15.85 15.55
N GLU A 239 -6.04 15.38 14.37
CA GLU A 239 -6.89 15.32 13.17
C GLU A 239 -8.07 14.35 13.35
N VAL A 240 -7.88 13.22 14.05
CA VAL A 240 -8.96 12.28 14.37
C VAL A 240 -9.99 12.94 15.29
N LYS A 241 -9.55 13.63 16.36
CA LYS A 241 -10.45 14.35 17.26
C LYS A 241 -11.26 15.41 16.51
N MET A 242 -10.61 16.19 15.66
CA MET A 242 -11.25 17.19 14.82
C MET A 242 -12.27 16.57 13.84
N GLU A 243 -11.93 15.47 13.15
CA GLU A 243 -12.85 14.81 12.21
C GLU A 243 -14.07 14.20 12.91
N VAL A 244 -13.90 13.66 14.12
CA VAL A 244 -14.99 13.15 14.95
C VAL A 244 -15.95 14.28 15.35
N GLU A 245 -15.42 15.41 15.81
CA GLU A 245 -16.22 16.61 16.13
C GLU A 245 -16.97 17.13 14.91
N LEU A 246 -16.30 17.27 13.76
CA LEU A 246 -16.92 17.73 12.51
C LEU A 246 -18.08 16.84 12.05
N LYS A 247 -18.05 15.54 12.36
CA LYS A 247 -19.11 14.58 12.02
C LYS A 247 -20.15 14.38 13.12
N ASN A 248 -20.07 15.14 14.22
CA ASN A 248 -20.91 14.97 15.41
C ASN A 248 -20.88 13.52 15.96
N LEU A 249 -19.71 12.88 15.87
CA LEU A 249 -19.45 11.57 16.46
C LEU A 249 -18.78 11.75 17.83
N ASN A 250 -18.76 10.69 18.63
CA ASN A 250 -18.01 10.67 19.88
C ASN A 250 -16.66 10.00 19.68
N PHE A 251 -15.61 10.59 20.24
CA PHE A 251 -14.30 9.94 20.26
C PHE A 251 -14.35 8.74 21.20
N PRO A 252 -13.77 7.58 20.85
CA PRO A 252 -13.85 6.39 21.68
C PRO A 252 -13.20 6.63 23.04
N SER A 253 -13.98 6.53 24.11
CA SER A 253 -13.52 6.72 25.49
C SER A 253 -13.30 5.37 26.16
N SER A 254 -12.20 4.69 25.81
CA SER A 254 -11.83 3.38 26.35
C SER A 254 -10.53 3.44 27.14
N GLU A 255 -10.24 2.41 27.94
CA GLU A 255 -8.94 2.26 28.59
C GLU A 255 -7.78 2.27 27.57
N LEU A 256 -8.01 1.74 26.37
CA LEU A 256 -7.00 1.69 25.32
C LEU A 256 -6.73 3.08 24.71
N THR A 257 -7.76 3.90 24.47
CA THR A 257 -7.52 5.27 24.01
C THR A 257 -6.90 6.14 25.11
N GLN A 258 -7.26 5.90 26.37
CA GLN A 258 -6.60 6.52 27.52
C GLN A 258 -5.11 6.15 27.59
N TYR A 259 -4.77 4.87 27.44
CA TYR A 259 -3.40 4.39 27.37
C TYR A 259 -2.59 5.15 26.31
N VAL A 260 -3.11 5.25 25.09
CA VAL A 260 -2.41 5.93 23.99
C VAL A 260 -2.23 7.42 24.26
N ASN A 261 -3.22 8.10 24.87
CA ASN A 261 -3.08 9.49 25.28
C ASN A 261 -1.93 9.67 26.28
N TYR A 262 -1.81 8.79 27.28
CA TYR A 262 -0.69 8.83 28.23
C TYR A 262 0.64 8.43 27.59
N LEU A 263 0.63 7.47 26.67
CA LEU A 263 1.82 7.06 25.93
C LEU A 263 2.39 8.22 25.11
N LEU A 264 1.55 8.94 24.36
CA LEU A 264 1.98 10.11 23.58
C LEU A 264 2.65 11.17 24.44
N LEU A 265 2.12 11.44 25.64
CA LEU A 265 2.72 12.37 26.61
C LEU A 265 4.01 11.83 27.23
N THR A 266 4.10 10.51 27.45
CA THR A 266 5.26 9.85 28.04
C THR A 266 6.46 9.88 27.08
N LEU A 267 6.22 9.68 25.79
CA LEU A 267 7.26 9.69 24.75
C LEU A 267 7.85 11.09 24.47
N GLN A 268 7.27 12.17 25.01
CA GLN A 268 7.86 13.51 24.96
C GLN A 268 9.07 13.67 25.87
N ARG A 269 9.35 12.69 26.75
CA ARG A 269 10.37 12.74 27.78
C ARG A 269 11.13 11.42 27.83
N ASP A 270 12.34 11.45 28.37
CA ASP A 270 13.06 10.23 28.73
C ASP A 270 12.44 9.63 30.01
N ALA A 271 11.44 8.79 29.83
CA ALA A 271 10.56 8.29 30.88
C ALA A 271 10.28 6.77 30.74
N LEU A 272 11.31 5.97 30.46
CA LEU A 272 11.20 4.52 30.34
C LEU A 272 10.48 3.83 31.53
N PRO A 273 10.70 4.22 32.81
CA PRO A 273 9.95 3.65 33.93
C PRO A 273 8.44 3.88 33.81
N LEU A 274 8.02 5.07 33.37
CA LEU A 274 6.60 5.40 33.15
C LEU A 274 6.04 4.62 31.97
N PHE A 275 6.79 4.49 30.87
CA PHE A 275 6.40 3.66 29.72
C PHE A 275 6.13 2.20 30.14
N ASN A 276 7.02 1.61 30.93
CA ASN A 276 6.85 0.24 31.43
C ASN A 276 5.66 0.10 32.38
N MET A 277 5.45 1.08 33.26
CA MET A 277 4.28 1.11 34.14
C MET A 277 2.98 1.17 33.33
N LEU A 278 2.89 2.05 32.33
CA LEU A 278 1.72 2.13 31.45
C LEU A 278 1.45 0.80 30.73
N ARG A 279 2.48 0.14 30.18
CA ARG A 279 2.34 -1.19 29.54
C ARG A 279 1.78 -2.24 30.49
N GLN A 280 2.17 -2.23 31.76
CA GLN A 280 1.67 -3.16 32.77
C GLN A 280 0.24 -2.83 33.20
N THR A 281 -0.05 -1.55 33.46
CA THR A 281 -1.37 -1.08 33.90
C THR A 281 -2.46 -1.34 32.87
N TYR A 282 -2.17 -1.14 31.58
CA TYR A 282 -3.13 -1.28 30.49
C TYR A 282 -3.02 -2.62 29.73
N LYS A 283 -2.38 -3.62 30.35
CA LYS A 283 -2.06 -4.90 29.68
C LYS A 283 -3.31 -5.58 29.10
N SER A 284 -4.42 -5.62 29.84
CA SER A 284 -5.68 -6.22 29.39
C SER A 284 -6.23 -5.56 28.12
N SER A 285 -6.14 -4.23 28.02
CA SER A 285 -6.61 -3.48 26.86
C SER A 285 -5.65 -3.63 25.66
N ILE A 286 -4.34 -3.69 25.92
CA ILE A 286 -3.29 -3.88 24.89
C ILE A 286 -3.37 -5.27 24.28
N ASP A 287 -3.56 -6.31 25.10
CA ASP A 287 -3.57 -7.71 24.67
C ASP A 287 -4.81 -8.08 23.82
N ARG A 288 -5.77 -7.17 23.64
CA ARG A 288 -6.87 -7.30 22.67
C ARG A 288 -6.35 -7.48 21.25
N GLU A 289 -5.15 -6.98 20.95
CA GLU A 289 -4.50 -7.16 19.65
C GLU A 289 -3.03 -7.54 19.81
N SER A 290 -2.68 -8.74 19.34
CA SER A 290 -1.34 -9.31 19.51
C SER A 290 -0.23 -8.39 18.94
N MET A 291 -0.49 -7.72 17.82
CA MET A 291 0.50 -6.86 17.16
C MET A 291 0.90 -5.65 18.01
N PHE A 292 0.08 -5.21 18.97
CA PHE A 292 0.42 -4.03 19.77
C PHE A 292 1.65 -4.25 20.63
N ASN A 293 1.85 -5.45 21.15
CA ASN A 293 3.06 -5.77 21.92
C ASN A 293 4.32 -5.66 21.06
N GLU A 294 4.27 -6.12 19.80
CA GLU A 294 5.40 -5.99 18.86
C GLU A 294 5.70 -4.52 18.52
N LEU A 295 4.65 -3.72 18.27
CA LEU A 295 4.81 -2.28 18.02
C LEU A 295 5.36 -1.56 19.26
N LEU A 296 4.96 -1.96 20.46
CA LEU A 296 5.47 -1.37 21.71
C LEU A 296 6.93 -1.74 21.97
N ASP A 297 7.37 -2.91 21.55
CA ASP A 297 8.79 -3.27 21.60
C ASP A 297 9.62 -2.44 20.63
N ASP A 298 9.11 -2.17 19.42
CA ASP A 298 9.73 -1.20 18.50
C ASP A 298 9.77 0.21 19.08
N ILE A 299 8.70 0.66 19.72
CA ILE A 299 8.65 1.97 20.38
C ILE A 299 9.70 2.06 21.48
N ALA A 300 9.84 1.01 22.31
CA ALA A 300 10.86 0.96 23.36
C ALA A 300 12.29 1.02 22.79
N GLU A 301 12.53 0.34 21.67
CA GLU A 301 13.82 0.41 20.96
C GLU A 301 14.07 1.83 20.42
N LYS A 302 13.09 2.43 19.71
CA LYS A 302 13.27 3.72 19.04
C LYS A 302 13.38 4.91 19.98
N PHE A 303 12.62 4.92 21.07
CA PHE A 303 12.57 6.06 21.99
C PHE A 303 13.49 5.92 23.21
N TYR A 304 13.80 4.70 23.63
CA TYR A 304 14.57 4.44 24.86
C TYR A 304 15.79 3.53 24.65
N GLY A 305 16.05 3.05 23.42
CA GLY A 305 17.20 2.19 23.13
C GLY A 305 17.13 0.80 23.75
N VAL A 306 15.93 0.36 24.16
CA VAL A 306 15.74 -0.98 24.75
C VAL A 306 15.91 -2.03 23.66
N ARG A 307 16.88 -2.93 23.83
CA ARG A 307 17.05 -4.06 22.91
C ARG A 307 15.88 -5.02 23.04
N ARG A 308 15.27 -5.40 21.91
CA ARG A 308 14.30 -6.50 21.86
C ARG A 308 14.91 -7.74 22.49
N ARG A 309 14.20 -8.36 23.43
CA ARG A 309 14.54 -9.70 23.91
C ARG A 309 14.10 -10.68 22.83
N ASN A 310 15.03 -11.26 22.08
CA ASN A 310 14.68 -12.32 21.15
C ASN A 310 14.31 -13.57 21.98
N PRO A 311 13.10 -14.15 21.81
CA PRO A 311 12.74 -15.40 22.49
C PRO A 311 13.71 -16.55 22.17
N LEU A 312 14.38 -16.47 21.00
CA LEU A 312 15.34 -17.46 20.52
C LEU A 312 16.77 -17.29 21.07
N GLU A 313 17.12 -16.16 21.69
CA GLU A 313 18.46 -15.97 22.27
C GLU A 313 18.74 -16.93 23.43
N GLY A 314 17.70 -17.39 24.15
CA GLY A 314 17.85 -18.40 25.20
C GLY A 314 17.94 -19.85 24.68
N ILE A 315 17.42 -20.14 23.49
CA ILE A 315 17.44 -21.49 22.90
C ILE A 315 18.81 -21.77 22.26
N GLY A 316 19.45 -20.74 21.69
CA GLY A 316 20.81 -20.86 21.13
C GLY A 316 21.88 -21.21 22.17
N ASP A 317 21.78 -20.64 23.38
CA ASP A 317 22.68 -20.97 24.49
C ASP A 317 22.38 -22.36 25.09
N PHE A 318 21.12 -22.80 25.10
CA PHE A 318 20.75 -24.13 25.57
C PHE A 318 21.30 -25.24 24.65
N PHE A 319 21.27 -25.04 23.33
CA PHE A 319 21.87 -25.97 22.36
C PHE A 319 23.40 -25.96 22.38
N LYS A 320 24.04 -24.81 22.67
CA LYS A 320 25.49 -24.74 22.89
C LYS A 320 25.94 -25.45 24.17
N MET A 321 25.10 -25.46 25.20
CA MET A 321 25.40 -26.10 26.48
C MET A 321 25.16 -27.62 26.46
N MET A 322 24.31 -28.13 25.55
CA MET A 322 24.07 -29.57 25.36
C MET A 322 24.92 -30.23 24.26
N GLY A 323 25.65 -29.45 23.45
CA GLY A 323 26.52 -29.95 22.37
C GLY A 323 27.97 -30.17 22.77
N GLY A 324 28.27 -30.28 24.07
CA GLY A 324 29.60 -30.58 24.57
C GLY A 324 29.77 -32.09 24.81
N ASP A 325 30.10 -32.82 23.75
CA ASP A 325 31.07 -33.93 23.70
C ASP A 325 31.44 -34.25 22.24
#